data_AF-A0AAE1Y2R4-F1
#
_entry.id   AF-A0AAE1Y2R4-F1
#
_cell.length_a   1.000
_cell.length_b   1.000
_cell.length_c   1.000
_cell.angle_alpha   90.00
_cell.angle_beta   90.00
_cell.angle_gamma   90.00
#
_symmetry.space_group_name_H-M   'P 1'
#
loop_
_entity.id
_entity.type
_entity.pdbx_description
1 polymer ?
#
loop_
_entity_poly.entity_id
_entity_poly.type
_entity_poly.pdbx_seq_one_letter_code
_entity_poly.pdbx_strand_id
1 'polypeptide(L)'
;MSNVGGSRYTPPRNNSSYSGQSYTTSNDSCHAGTEHRLCECGNPIVTRTSWTILNPGRRFRGCSGKKGSYCSTFEWVDQPGCQRCVEVISGLIRRLSRSTANEKAYEDRIRNLEAHVRFLQAKLYVVLIAAVVTYVGWFASRRMP
;
A
#
# COMPACT_ATOMS: atom_id res chain seq x y z
N MET A 1 21.42 -23.66 -39.23
CA MET A 1 19.95 -23.71 -39.01
C MET A 1 19.75 -23.23 -37.58
N SER A 2 19.19 -22.06 -37.26
CA SER A 2 18.06 -21.38 -37.90
C SER A 2 18.16 -19.87 -37.67
N ASN A 3 17.84 -19.15 -38.74
CA ASN A 3 17.65 -17.71 -38.82
C ASN A 3 16.40 -17.30 -38.02
N VAL A 4 16.45 -16.27 -37.18
CA VAL A 4 15.23 -15.59 -36.69
C VAL A 4 15.45 -14.09 -36.83
N GLY A 5 14.84 -13.54 -37.88
CA GLY A 5 14.93 -12.14 -38.26
C GLY A 5 14.21 -11.22 -37.28
N GLY A 6 14.87 -10.10 -36.95
CA GLY A 6 14.27 -9.01 -36.19
C GLY A 6 13.22 -8.28 -37.03
N SER A 7 11.96 -8.41 -36.64
CA SER A 7 10.85 -7.65 -37.23
C SER A 7 10.84 -6.23 -36.66
N ARG A 8 11.12 -5.26 -37.54
CA ARG A 8 11.05 -3.81 -37.24
C ARG A 8 9.58 -3.42 -37.18
N TYR A 9 9.09 -3.01 -36.01
CA TYR A 9 7.73 -2.49 -35.86
C TYR A 9 7.61 -1.11 -36.51
N THR A 10 6.76 -0.96 -37.51
CA THR A 10 6.32 0.32 -38.07
C THR A 10 4.90 0.62 -37.59
N PRO A 11 4.62 1.81 -37.00
CA PRO A 11 3.27 2.17 -36.60
C PRO A 11 2.38 2.47 -37.81
N PRO A 12 1.05 2.26 -37.72
CA PRO A 12 0.14 2.52 -38.83
C PRO A 12 0.04 4.02 -39.12
N ARG A 13 0.10 4.33 -40.42
CA ARG A 13 -0.15 5.66 -40.97
C ARG A 13 -1.65 5.94 -40.91
N ASN A 14 -2.12 6.62 -39.86
CA ASN A 14 -3.53 7.00 -39.75
C ASN A 14 -3.82 8.16 -40.71
N ASN A 15 -4.58 7.87 -41.76
CA ASN A 15 -5.14 8.84 -42.68
C ASN A 15 -6.59 9.11 -42.25
N SER A 16 -6.79 9.97 -41.26
CA SER A 16 -8.12 10.42 -40.84
C SER A 16 -8.27 11.91 -41.12
N SER A 17 -8.96 12.21 -42.22
CA SER A 17 -9.44 13.53 -42.60
C SER A 17 -10.51 13.97 -41.60
N TYR A 18 -10.14 14.81 -40.62
CA TYR A 18 -11.12 15.53 -39.81
C TYR A 18 -11.29 16.94 -40.37
N SER A 19 -12.44 17.17 -41.01
CA SER A 19 -12.92 18.50 -41.37
C SER A 19 -13.06 19.40 -40.14
N GLY A 20 -12.39 20.54 -40.22
CA GLY A 20 -12.82 21.85 -39.73
C GLY A 20 -13.49 21.94 -38.37
N GLN A 21 -12.70 22.24 -37.33
CA GLN A 21 -13.15 23.14 -36.28
C GLN A 21 -12.12 24.27 -36.16
N SER A 22 -12.58 25.48 -36.47
CA SER A 22 -11.81 26.72 -36.49
C SER A 22 -11.38 27.09 -35.07
N TYR A 23 -10.16 26.71 -34.67
CA TYR A 23 -9.51 27.35 -33.53
C TYR A 23 -8.96 28.69 -34.01
N THR A 24 -9.65 29.76 -33.59
CA THR A 24 -9.19 31.13 -33.73
C THR A 24 -7.76 31.24 -33.18
N THR A 25 -6.83 31.57 -34.06
CA THR A 25 -5.46 31.95 -33.77
C THR A 25 -5.46 33.05 -32.72
N SER A 26 -4.90 32.76 -31.54
CA SER A 26 -4.48 33.80 -30.61
C SER A 26 -2.97 33.69 -30.47
N ASN A 27 -2.34 34.77 -30.89
CA ASN A 27 -0.92 35.01 -30.94
C ASN A 27 -0.25 34.93 -29.56
N ASP A 28 1.06 34.66 -29.62
CA ASP A 28 2.11 35.11 -28.70
C ASP A 28 2.57 34.25 -27.50
N SER A 29 3.88 33.96 -27.61
CA SER A 29 4.96 33.99 -26.61
C SER A 29 5.02 32.97 -25.45
N CYS A 30 6.19 32.35 -25.39
CA CYS A 30 6.74 31.52 -24.33
C CYS A 30 6.83 32.25 -22.98
N HIS A 31 5.72 32.36 -22.28
CA HIS A 31 5.71 32.63 -20.85
C HIS A 31 5.51 31.33 -20.09
N ALA A 32 6.57 30.87 -19.43
CA ALA A 32 6.47 30.02 -18.25
C ALA A 32 5.77 30.83 -17.13
N GLY A 33 4.46 31.04 -17.29
CA GLY A 33 3.60 31.75 -16.36
C GLY A 33 2.70 30.75 -15.68
N THR A 34 2.92 30.54 -14.38
CA THR A 34 1.93 29.94 -13.50
C THR A 34 0.68 30.81 -13.49
N GLU A 35 -0.26 30.54 -14.41
CA GLU A 35 -1.62 31.06 -14.28
C GLU A 35 -2.18 30.56 -12.95
N HIS A 36 -2.25 31.45 -11.99
CA HIS A 36 -2.85 31.20 -10.70
C HIS A 36 -4.37 31.14 -10.90
N ARG A 37 -4.89 30.00 -11.41
CA ARG A 37 -6.33 29.83 -11.57
C ARG A 37 -6.98 29.94 -10.20
N LEU A 38 -7.91 30.88 -10.07
CA LEU A 38 -8.71 31.07 -8.88
C LEU A 38 -9.97 30.21 -8.98
N CYS A 39 -10.42 29.71 -7.84
CA CYS A 39 -11.72 29.08 -7.67
C CYS A 39 -12.82 30.14 -7.67
N GLU A 40 -14.08 29.75 -7.91
CA GLU A 40 -15.25 30.64 -7.85
C GLU A 40 -15.38 31.38 -6.51
N CYS A 41 -14.82 30.83 -5.43
CA CYS A 41 -14.77 31.44 -4.12
C CYS A 41 -13.52 32.29 -3.86
N GLY A 42 -12.76 32.65 -4.90
CA GLY A 42 -11.59 33.54 -4.83
C GLY A 42 -10.30 32.89 -4.33
N ASN A 43 -10.37 31.65 -3.82
CA ASN A 43 -9.19 30.92 -3.35
C ASN A 43 -8.37 30.31 -4.51
N PRO A 44 -7.04 30.17 -4.38
CA PRO A 44 -6.22 29.48 -5.38
C PRO A 44 -6.66 28.04 -5.65
N ILE A 45 -6.56 27.61 -6.90
CA ILE A 45 -6.66 26.19 -7.28
C ILE A 45 -5.30 25.53 -7.07
N VAL A 46 -5.28 24.46 -6.29
CA VAL A 46 -4.07 23.68 -6.00
C VAL A 46 -4.18 22.28 -6.56
N THR A 47 -3.04 21.71 -6.96
CA THR A 47 -2.97 20.31 -7.37
C THR A 47 -2.69 19.43 -6.17
N ARG A 48 -3.52 18.41 -5.95
CA ARG A 48 -3.39 17.40 -4.90
C ARG A 48 -3.28 16.00 -5.51
N THR A 49 -2.72 15.07 -4.76
CA THR A 49 -2.64 13.65 -5.15
C THR A 49 -3.70 12.86 -4.38
N SER A 50 -4.47 12.03 -5.09
CA SER A 50 -5.40 11.09 -4.49
C SER A 50 -4.64 9.90 -3.90
N TRP A 51 -4.98 9.55 -2.67
CA TRP A 51 -4.50 8.35 -1.97
C TRP A 51 -5.60 7.31 -1.81
N THR A 52 -6.67 7.43 -2.59
CA THR A 52 -7.76 6.44 -2.60
C THR A 52 -7.33 5.19 -3.35
N ILE A 53 -7.87 4.02 -2.96
CA ILE A 53 -7.57 2.73 -3.61
C ILE A 53 -7.92 2.75 -5.11
N LEU A 54 -8.98 3.48 -5.49
CA LEU A 54 -9.44 3.57 -6.88
C LEU A 54 -8.63 4.57 -7.72
N ASN A 55 -8.00 5.56 -7.10
CA ASN A 55 -7.20 6.56 -7.79
C ASN A 55 -5.86 6.78 -7.07
N PRO A 56 -5.04 5.75 -6.86
CA PRO A 56 -3.81 5.88 -6.11
C PRO A 56 -2.81 6.68 -6.93
N GLY A 57 -2.23 7.73 -6.33
CA GLY A 57 -1.21 8.56 -6.98
C GLY A 57 -1.74 9.52 -8.05
N ARG A 58 -3.05 9.52 -8.34
CA ARG A 58 -3.64 10.34 -9.41
C ARG A 58 -3.85 11.77 -8.94
N ARG A 59 -3.40 12.75 -9.73
CA ARG A 59 -3.47 14.17 -9.39
C ARG A 59 -4.78 14.79 -9.83
N PHE A 60 -5.35 15.62 -8.97
CA PHE A 60 -6.51 16.46 -9.24
C PHE A 60 -6.26 17.90 -8.82
N ARG A 61 -6.84 18.85 -9.54
CA ARG A 61 -6.95 20.25 -9.15
C ARG A 61 -8.21 20.46 -8.35
N GLY A 62 -8.11 21.24 -7.28
CA GLY A 62 -9.28 21.65 -6.51
C GLY A 62 -8.99 22.87 -5.64
N CYS A 63 -10.05 23.42 -5.05
CA CYS A 63 -9.97 24.60 -4.22
C CYS A 63 -8.96 24.42 -3.05
N SER A 64 -8.14 25.43 -2.80
CA SER A 64 -7.19 25.47 -1.67
C SER A 64 -7.83 25.77 -0.31
N GLY A 65 -9.16 25.95 -0.27
CA GLY A 65 -9.94 26.21 0.95
C GLY A 65 -9.65 25.20 2.08
N LYS A 66 -10.04 25.57 3.30
CA LYS A 66 -9.88 24.71 4.48
C LYS A 66 -10.98 23.63 4.51
N LYS A 67 -10.78 22.63 5.36
CA LYS A 67 -11.77 21.56 5.57
C LYS A 67 -13.11 22.15 6.00
N GLY A 68 -14.16 21.91 5.22
CA GLY A 68 -15.51 22.47 5.44
C GLY A 68 -15.82 23.75 4.66
N SER A 69 -14.84 24.34 3.96
CA SER A 69 -15.03 25.50 3.08
C SER A 69 -14.58 25.22 1.64
N TYR A 70 -14.61 23.94 1.23
CA TYR A 70 -14.25 23.55 -0.12
C TYR A 70 -15.39 23.90 -1.07
N CYS A 71 -15.04 24.67 -2.09
CA CYS A 71 -15.90 24.91 -3.24
C CYS A 71 -15.88 23.65 -4.12
N SER A 72 -16.93 23.39 -4.90
CA SER A 72 -17.11 22.17 -5.69
C SER A 72 -16.15 22.02 -6.89
N THR A 73 -15.21 22.94 -7.06
CA THR A 73 -14.19 22.89 -8.11
C THR A 73 -13.31 21.65 -7.97
N PHE A 74 -13.41 20.76 -8.97
CA PHE A 74 -12.65 19.53 -9.07
C PHE A 74 -12.35 19.21 -10.54
N GLU A 75 -11.09 18.94 -10.86
CA GLU A 75 -10.66 18.53 -12.19
C GLU A 75 -9.52 17.51 -12.09
N TRP A 76 -9.59 16.40 -12.81
CA TRP A 76 -8.46 15.48 -12.89
C TRP A 76 -7.33 16.08 -13.75
N VAL A 77 -6.10 16.11 -13.23
CA VAL A 77 -4.92 16.54 -13.98
C VAL A 77 -4.39 15.39 -14.83
N ASP A 78 -4.31 14.21 -14.22
CA ASP A 78 -3.82 13.03 -14.90
C ASP A 78 -4.98 12.32 -15.60
N GLN A 79 -4.73 11.79 -16.80
CA GLN A 79 -5.67 10.89 -17.46
C GLN A 79 -6.03 9.70 -16.55
N PRO A 80 -7.21 9.08 -16.72
CA PRO A 80 -7.54 7.87 -15.98
C PRO A 80 -6.41 6.86 -16.19
N GLY A 81 -5.86 6.34 -15.10
CA GLY A 81 -4.92 5.23 -15.20
C GLY A 81 -5.59 4.06 -15.93
N CYS A 82 -4.80 3.22 -16.60
CA CYS A 82 -5.34 2.00 -17.20
C CYS A 82 -6.10 1.20 -16.12
N GLN A 83 -7.37 0.87 -16.37
CA GLN A 83 -8.24 0.19 -15.40
C GLN A 83 -7.62 -1.12 -14.90
N ARG A 84 -6.94 -1.85 -15.80
CA ARG A 84 -6.15 -3.04 -15.46
C ARG A 84 -5.05 -2.76 -14.44
N CYS A 85 -4.37 -1.61 -14.52
CA CYS A 85 -3.33 -1.25 -13.56
C CYS A 85 -3.93 -1.01 -12.16
N VAL A 86 -5.09 -0.35 -12.07
CA VAL A 86 -5.79 -0.12 -10.78
C VAL A 86 -6.16 -1.45 -10.14
N GLU A 87 -6.72 -2.39 -10.92
CA GLU A 87 -7.08 -3.73 -10.45
C GLU A 87 -5.84 -4.51 -9.97
N VAL A 88 -4.75 -4.49 -10.73
CA VAL A 88 -3.50 -5.17 -10.36
C VAL A 88 -2.91 -4.57 -9.09
N ILE A 89 -2.76 -3.24 -9.00
CA ILE A 89 -2.19 -2.57 -7.82
C ILE A 89 -3.04 -2.84 -6.58
N SER A 90 -4.37 -2.73 -6.69
CA SER A 90 -5.29 -3.02 -5.59
C SER A 90 -5.20 -4.48 -5.14
N GLY A 91 -5.12 -5.41 -6.10
CA GLY A 91 -4.92 -6.82 -5.83
C GLY A 91 -3.61 -7.10 -5.10
N LEU A 92 -2.52 -6.45 -5.51
CA LEU A 92 -1.20 -6.56 -4.87
C LEU A 92 -1.24 -6.02 -3.44
N ILE A 93 -1.82 -4.84 -3.21
CA ILE A 93 -1.98 -4.27 -1.86
C ILE A 93 -2.74 -5.25 -0.96
N ARG A 94 -3.87 -5.79 -1.43
CA ARG A 94 -4.66 -6.75 -0.65
C ARG A 94 -3.86 -8.02 -0.31
N ARG A 95 -3.07 -8.54 -1.25
CA ARG A 95 -2.20 -9.70 -1.01
C ARG A 95 -1.10 -9.38 -0.01
N LEU A 96 -0.48 -8.21 -0.12
CA LEU A 96 0.55 -7.75 0.81
C LEU A 96 -0.02 -7.60 2.22
N SER A 97 -1.16 -6.92 2.39
CA SER A 97 -1.83 -6.77 3.68
C SER A 97 -2.19 -8.11 4.30
N ARG A 98 -2.59 -9.10 3.48
CA ARG A 98 -2.84 -10.46 3.97
C ARG A 98 -1.55 -11.16 4.40
N SER A 99 -0.47 -11.03 3.63
CA SER A 99 0.83 -11.62 3.97
C SER A 99 1.34 -11.08 5.30
N THR A 100 1.34 -9.76 5.48
CA THR A 100 1.82 -9.13 6.71
C THR A 100 0.95 -9.47 7.92
N ALA A 101 -0.37 -9.61 7.74
CA ALA A 101 -1.27 -10.09 8.79
C ALA A 101 -0.97 -11.55 9.16
N ASN A 102 -0.70 -12.41 8.18
CA ASN A 102 -0.34 -13.81 8.43
C ASN A 102 1.01 -13.93 9.15
N GLU A 103 2.03 -13.18 8.72
CA GLU A 103 3.34 -13.11 9.38
C GLU A 103 3.19 -12.76 10.86
N LYS A 104 2.41 -11.71 11.16
CA LYS A 104 2.12 -11.32 12.55
C LYS A 104 1.40 -12.42 13.34
N ALA A 105 0.44 -13.11 12.72
CA ALA A 105 -0.27 -14.22 13.36
C ALA A 105 0.67 -15.40 13.69
N TYR A 106 1.63 -15.71 12.80
CA TYR A 106 2.65 -16.72 13.07
C TYR A 106 3.59 -16.30 14.20
N GLU A 107 4.03 -15.05 14.22
CA GLU A 107 4.85 -14.52 15.33
C GLU A 107 4.13 -14.59 16.67
N ASP A 108 2.85 -14.19 16.71
CA ASP A 108 2.02 -14.30 17.91
C ASP A 108 1.87 -15.76 18.36
N ARG A 109 1.68 -16.68 17.40
CA ARG A 109 1.60 -18.11 17.71
C ARG A 109 2.91 -18.64 18.26
N ILE A 110 4.05 -18.26 17.68
CA ILE A 110 5.38 -18.65 18.15
C ILE A 110 5.59 -18.14 19.58
N ARG A 111 5.37 -16.86 19.84
CA ARG A 111 5.48 -16.27 21.19
C ARG A 111 4.63 -17.01 22.22
N ASN A 112 3.38 -17.30 21.86
CA ASN A 112 2.46 -18.01 22.73
C ASN A 112 2.94 -19.45 22.99
N LEU A 113 3.38 -20.18 21.97
CA LEU A 113 3.93 -21.53 22.13
C LEU A 113 5.19 -21.53 22.99
N GLU A 114 6.10 -20.58 22.79
CA GLU A 114 7.30 -20.43 23.61
C GLU A 114 6.97 -20.13 25.08
N ALA A 115 5.94 -19.32 25.35
CA ALA A 115 5.46 -19.10 26.70
C ALA A 115 4.90 -20.38 27.33
N HIS A 116 4.11 -21.16 26.57
CA HIS A 116 3.58 -22.45 27.03
C HIS A 116 4.70 -23.45 27.30
N VAL A 117 5.68 -23.57 26.41
CA VAL A 117 6.84 -24.45 26.60
C VAL A 117 7.61 -24.06 27.85
N ARG A 118 7.93 -22.77 28.03
CA ARG A 118 8.62 -22.29 29.24
C ARG A 118 7.85 -22.58 30.51
N PHE A 119 6.53 -22.40 30.48
CA PHE A 119 5.67 -22.70 31.62
C PHE A 119 5.65 -24.20 31.97
N LEU A 120 5.51 -25.06 30.96
CA LEU A 120 5.54 -26.51 31.15
C LEU A 120 6.92 -26.99 31.63
N GLN A 121 8.00 -26.44 31.08
CA GLN A 121 9.37 -26.69 31.54
C GLN A 121 9.55 -26.29 33.00
N ALA A 122 9.12 -25.09 33.40
CA ALA A 122 9.19 -24.64 34.79
C ALA A 122 8.37 -25.54 35.72
N LYS A 123 7.15 -25.91 35.32
CA LYS A 123 6.31 -26.85 36.07
C LYS A 123 6.99 -28.21 36.25
N LEU A 124 7.52 -28.78 35.17
CA LEU A 124 8.23 -30.05 35.21
C LEU A 124 9.45 -29.98 36.14
N TYR A 125 10.23 -28.90 36.05
CA TYR A 125 11.39 -28.68 36.90
C TYR A 125 11.03 -28.61 38.39
N VAL A 126 9.95 -27.88 38.75
CA VAL A 126 9.46 -27.81 40.13
C VAL A 126 9.02 -29.17 40.66
N VAL A 127 8.27 -29.94 39.86
CA VAL A 127 7.82 -31.30 40.24
C VAL A 127 9.02 -32.23 40.45
N LEU A 128 10.04 -32.16 39.58
CA LEU A 128 11.25 -32.95 39.71
C LEU A 128 12.02 -32.60 40.99
N ILE A 129 12.21 -31.32 41.30
CA ILE A 129 12.85 -30.90 42.56
C ILE A 129 12.08 -31.43 43.76
N ALA A 130 10.76 -31.27 43.79
CA ALA A 130 9.93 -31.75 44.89
C ALA A 130 10.06 -33.27 45.07
N ALA A 131 10.05 -34.05 43.98
CA ALA A 131 10.23 -35.49 44.02
C ALA A 131 11.62 -35.91 44.56
N VAL A 132 12.68 -35.17 44.19
CA VAL A 132 14.03 -35.42 44.72
C VAL A 132 14.09 -35.10 46.22
N VAL A 133 13.53 -33.98 46.65
CA VAL A 133 13.50 -33.59 48.06
C VAL A 133 12.73 -34.60 48.90
N THR A 134 11.57 -35.05 48.44
CA THR A 134 10.79 -36.07 49.15
C THR A 134 11.51 -37.42 49.18
N TYR A 135 12.12 -37.84 48.07
CA TYR A 135 12.89 -39.07 48.00
C TYR A 135 14.10 -39.06 48.95
N VAL A 136 14.91 -37.99 48.91
CA VAL A 136 16.09 -37.84 49.77
C VAL A 136 15.68 -37.74 51.24
N GLY A 137 14.64 -36.96 51.55
CA GLY A 137 14.12 -36.85 52.92
C GLY A 137 13.64 -38.20 53.45
N TRP A 138 12.82 -38.92 52.68
CA TRP A 138 12.38 -40.27 53.01
C TRP A 138 13.55 -41.24 53.22
N PHE A 139 14.56 -41.18 52.35
CA PHE A 139 15.73 -42.04 52.43
C PHE A 139 16.57 -41.74 53.69
N ALA A 140 16.76 -40.46 54.02
CA ALA A 140 17.47 -40.04 55.23
C ALA A 140 16.72 -40.50 56.50
N SER A 141 15.39 -40.35 56.55
CA SER A 141 14.57 -40.79 57.67
C SER A 141 14.60 -42.31 57.90
N ARG A 142 14.86 -43.11 56.85
CA ARG A 142 14.96 -44.58 56.96
C ARG A 142 16.35 -45.09 57.29
N ARG A 143 17.38 -44.23 57.26
CA ARG A 143 18.79 -44.60 57.49
C ARG A 143 19.29 -44.29 58.90
N MET A 144 18.46 -43.70 59.76
CA MET A 144 18.77 -43.49 61.18
C MET A 144 18.39 -44.76 61.97
N PRO A 145 19.37 -45.50 62.55
CA PRO A 145 19.12 -46.64 63.44
C PRO A 145 18.62 -46.21 64.82
#